data_AF-A0A524NCE4-F1
#
_entry.id   AF-A0A524NCE4-F1
#
_cell.length_a   1.000
_cell.length_b   1.000
_cell.length_c   1.000
_cell.angle_alpha   90.00
_cell.angle_beta   90.00
_cell.angle_gamma   90.00
#
_symmetry.space_group_name_H-M   'P 1'
#
loop_
_entity.id
_entity.type
_entity.pdbx_description
1 polymer ?
#
loop_
_entity_poly.entity_id
_entity_poly.type
_entity_poly.pdbx_seq_one_letter_code
_entity_poly.pdbx_strand_id
1 'polypeptide(L)'
;MNGTARVSESAPATPVAVQPLHPSAMRTRFNWVAELVAGLLFKKVVVNDRAVEKIRELSARGTVVYAMRQRSLVDYLLLNYVLRREGLPLPVFANGVTATMLAPLRDIFARLREIVGSRTGESTTMQDHDSCARAVAAGKPVLVFMRGRRRKHGSTSTRPEAQRIGIDYLREIVHARDVGERFVVPMALFRGHSFHRRESGRSALIYSVQEVPSETRKFLAYTWNRKDLFITVGTEVDVGAFVERYAEDTQDKVVRRLARAIQIFLHREERVVLGPALLSPRKVKRLVLTSDTVRQGIAQIAAETGKSEARLYREAEKYFEEMASRFNGILFGIVAFFFKKLWGRMFSGIEQLGFDRVVDKVRDHAVVFVPCHRSHFDYLIITYLCHLNFVSPPHIFAGINMAFWPLAPLLRASGAFFVRRSFADNPLYKVVFRGYLMFLIREGYTQEFFIEGGRSRTGKIMTPRLGMLSALVDAHLGGVREDLYLCPVSIHYGRIVEEDAYQRELSGEDKEAESFGALLRARRLLQQRYGTVYVSFAEPISLNEAMSDRKQALAEAEQVGGEPAERAEAEKKRFIQKLGFRLLREVND
;
A
#
# COMPACT_ATOMS: atom_id res chain seq x y z
N MET A 1 -35.34 -70.61 37.57
CA MET A 1 -34.82 -70.64 36.19
C MET A 1 -34.46 -69.22 35.81
N ASN A 2 -33.19 -68.84 35.98
CA ASN A 2 -32.69 -67.49 35.73
C ASN A 2 -32.15 -67.41 34.30
N GLY A 3 -32.74 -66.54 33.48
CA GLY A 3 -32.29 -66.26 32.11
C GLY A 3 -31.18 -65.22 32.11
N THR A 4 -29.97 -65.63 31.72
CA THR A 4 -28.82 -64.75 31.48
C THR A 4 -28.87 -64.19 30.06
N ALA A 5 -28.96 -62.86 29.95
CA ALA A 5 -28.84 -62.11 28.71
C ALA A 5 -27.39 -62.17 28.19
N ARG A 6 -27.20 -62.60 26.93
CA ARG A 6 -25.92 -62.51 26.23
C ARG A 6 -25.71 -61.07 25.76
N VAL A 7 -24.66 -60.44 26.30
CA VAL A 7 -24.08 -59.19 25.80
C VAL A 7 -23.40 -59.50 24.46
N SER A 8 -23.81 -58.82 23.39
CA SER A 8 -23.12 -58.86 22.11
C SER A 8 -21.85 -58.03 22.19
N GLU A 9 -20.69 -58.67 22.16
CA GLU A 9 -19.40 -57.99 22.02
C GLU A 9 -19.34 -57.24 20.68
N SER A 10 -19.26 -55.92 20.74
CA SER A 10 -18.95 -55.05 19.60
C SER A 10 -17.50 -55.29 19.17
N ALA A 11 -17.29 -55.59 17.88
CA ALA A 11 -15.98 -55.75 17.28
C ALA A 11 -15.07 -54.53 17.57
N PRO A 12 -13.77 -54.72 17.84
CA PRO A 12 -12.86 -53.62 18.10
C PRO A 12 -12.74 -52.74 16.84
N ALA A 13 -13.00 -51.45 17.01
CA ALA A 13 -12.80 -50.44 15.97
C ALA A 13 -11.38 -50.54 15.42
N THR A 14 -11.27 -50.77 14.12
CA THR A 14 -9.99 -50.77 13.40
C THR A 14 -9.30 -49.44 13.67
N PRO A 15 -8.02 -49.41 14.10
CA PRO A 15 -7.33 -48.14 14.31
C PRO A 15 -7.29 -47.40 12.97
N VAL A 16 -7.90 -46.21 12.92
CA VAL A 16 -7.85 -45.31 11.77
C VAL A 16 -6.37 -45.05 11.49
N ALA A 17 -5.85 -45.65 10.41
CA ALA A 17 -4.46 -45.51 10.01
C ALA A 17 -4.13 -44.01 9.93
N VAL A 18 -3.13 -43.58 10.71
CA VAL A 18 -2.61 -42.20 10.65
C VAL A 18 -2.05 -42.00 9.25
N GLN A 19 -2.85 -41.38 8.38
CA GLN A 19 -2.46 -41.18 6.99
C GLN A 19 -1.21 -40.31 6.90
N PRO A 20 -0.29 -40.63 5.97
CA PRO A 20 0.92 -39.85 5.79
C PRO A 20 0.57 -38.42 5.37
N LEU A 21 1.19 -37.45 6.04
CA LEU A 21 1.08 -36.03 5.70
C LEU A 21 1.35 -35.80 4.21
N HIS A 22 0.45 -35.06 3.55
CA HIS A 22 0.60 -34.68 2.15
C HIS A 22 2.00 -34.07 1.91
N PRO A 23 2.65 -34.31 0.74
CA PRO A 23 3.92 -33.69 0.36
C PRO A 23 4.03 -32.19 0.65
N SER A 24 2.93 -31.48 0.52
CA SER A 24 2.83 -30.03 0.64
C SER A 24 2.35 -29.56 2.02
N ALA A 25 2.15 -30.47 2.98
CA ALA A 25 1.65 -30.12 4.31
C ALA A 25 2.68 -29.27 5.05
N MET A 26 2.21 -28.20 5.69
CA MET A 26 3.03 -27.36 6.54
C MET A 26 3.50 -28.13 7.77
N ARG A 27 4.74 -27.86 8.17
CA ARG A 27 5.45 -28.63 9.19
C ARG A 27 5.59 -27.83 10.47
N THR A 28 5.42 -28.50 11.60
CA THR A 28 5.67 -27.94 12.93
C THR A 28 7.17 -27.83 13.22
N ARG A 29 8.01 -28.67 12.60
CA ARG A 29 9.48 -28.63 12.72
C ARG A 29 10.14 -28.80 11.35
N PHE A 30 11.12 -27.95 11.06
CA PHE A 30 11.95 -28.10 9.87
C PHE A 30 13.20 -28.94 10.18
N ASN A 31 13.93 -29.36 9.14
CA ASN A 31 15.32 -29.79 9.34
C ASN A 31 16.21 -28.63 9.78
N TRP A 32 17.38 -28.95 10.32
CA TRP A 32 18.29 -27.97 10.92
C TRP A 32 18.71 -26.85 9.93
N VAL A 33 18.90 -27.17 8.65
CA VAL A 33 19.25 -26.17 7.62
C VAL A 33 18.08 -25.23 7.37
N ALA A 34 16.89 -25.77 7.13
CA ALA A 34 15.69 -24.97 6.89
C ALA A 34 15.29 -24.15 8.13
N GLU A 35 15.52 -24.68 9.34
CA GLU A 35 15.31 -23.95 10.59
C GLU A 35 16.30 -22.79 10.75
N LEU A 36 17.58 -23.01 10.45
CA LEU A 36 18.60 -21.96 10.45
C LEU A 36 18.29 -20.87 9.41
N VAL A 37 17.93 -21.28 8.19
CA VAL A 37 17.55 -20.35 7.11
C VAL A 37 16.30 -19.56 7.49
N ALA A 38 15.24 -20.21 7.96
CA ALA A 38 14.02 -19.54 8.37
C ALA A 38 14.27 -18.58 9.55
N GLY A 39 15.06 -18.97 10.54
CA GLY A 39 15.46 -18.10 11.65
C GLY A 39 16.31 -16.90 11.20
N LEU A 40 17.20 -17.08 10.22
CA LEU A 40 18.03 -15.99 9.71
C LEU A 40 17.24 -14.98 8.87
N LEU A 41 16.25 -15.46 8.11
CA LEU A 41 15.46 -14.66 7.17
C LEU A 41 14.21 -14.04 7.81
N PHE A 42 13.48 -14.78 8.63
CA PHE A 42 12.10 -14.45 9.00
C PHE A 42 11.90 -14.08 10.47
N LYS A 43 12.94 -14.20 11.31
CA LYS A 43 12.87 -13.83 12.73
C LYS A 43 12.34 -12.40 12.97
N LYS A 44 12.58 -11.48 12.03
CA LYS A 44 12.17 -10.07 12.13
C LYS A 44 10.94 -9.71 11.31
N VAL A 45 10.23 -10.71 10.78
CA VAL A 45 8.97 -10.47 10.07
C VAL A 45 7.94 -9.87 11.02
N VAL A 46 7.32 -8.77 10.60
CA VAL A 46 6.23 -8.12 11.32
C VAL A 46 4.89 -8.68 10.84
N VAL A 47 4.02 -9.00 11.77
CA VAL A 47 2.64 -9.43 11.50
C VAL A 47 1.75 -8.54 12.35
N ASN A 48 0.66 -8.03 11.78
CA ASN A 48 -0.27 -7.20 12.52
C ASN A 48 -1.02 -8.07 13.55
N ASP A 49 -1.01 -7.69 14.82
CA ASP A 49 -1.67 -8.44 15.91
C ASP A 49 -3.17 -8.62 15.65
N ARG A 50 -3.86 -7.59 15.13
CA ARG A 50 -5.28 -7.69 14.72
C ARG A 50 -5.49 -8.74 13.64
N ALA A 51 -4.52 -8.91 12.74
CA ALA A 51 -4.60 -9.89 11.68
C ALA A 51 -4.41 -11.32 12.20
N VAL A 52 -3.56 -11.50 13.22
CA VAL A 52 -3.40 -12.78 13.93
C VAL A 52 -4.70 -13.13 14.67
N GLU A 53 -5.25 -12.16 15.41
CA GLU A 53 -6.49 -12.33 16.17
C GLU A 53 -7.66 -12.68 15.26
N LYS A 54 -7.82 -11.96 14.14
CA LYS A 54 -8.80 -12.26 13.10
C LYS A 54 -8.69 -13.69 12.57
N ILE A 55 -7.48 -14.17 12.23
CA ILE A 55 -7.32 -15.56 11.76
C ILE A 55 -7.71 -16.55 12.87
N ARG A 56 -7.40 -16.24 14.12
CA ARG A 56 -7.75 -17.09 15.27
C ARG A 56 -9.27 -17.17 15.46
N GLU A 57 -9.98 -16.05 15.35
CA GLU A 57 -11.45 -16.00 15.38
C GLU A 57 -12.08 -16.80 14.23
N LEU A 58 -11.60 -16.59 13.01
CA LEU A 58 -12.10 -17.33 11.82
C LEU A 58 -11.85 -18.82 11.95
N SER A 59 -10.69 -19.23 12.50
CA SER A 59 -10.36 -20.64 12.75
C SER A 59 -11.20 -21.27 13.87
N ALA A 60 -11.72 -20.48 14.81
CA ALA A 60 -12.62 -20.99 15.84
C ALA A 60 -14.04 -21.23 15.29
N ARG A 61 -14.46 -20.43 14.30
CA ARG A 61 -15.76 -20.53 13.64
C ARG A 61 -15.82 -21.59 12.55
N GLY A 62 -14.72 -21.77 11.82
CA GLY A 62 -14.72 -22.62 10.64
C GLY A 62 -13.35 -22.90 10.03
N THR A 63 -13.38 -23.44 8.81
CA THR A 63 -12.19 -23.83 8.07
C THR A 63 -11.54 -22.63 7.40
N VAL A 64 -10.27 -22.37 7.70
CA VAL A 64 -9.49 -21.30 7.08
C VAL A 64 -8.79 -21.79 5.82
N VAL A 65 -9.09 -21.14 4.70
CA VAL A 65 -8.43 -21.33 3.40
C VAL A 65 -7.54 -20.12 3.15
N TYR A 66 -6.23 -20.28 3.30
CA TYR A 66 -5.28 -19.23 2.95
C TYR A 66 -5.15 -19.11 1.44
N ALA A 67 -5.26 -17.91 0.89
CA ALA A 67 -5.13 -17.67 -0.55
C ALA A 67 -3.94 -16.75 -0.84
N MET A 68 -3.06 -17.14 -1.76
CA MET A 68 -1.90 -16.35 -2.19
C MET A 68 -1.88 -16.19 -3.70
N ARG A 69 -1.33 -15.09 -4.22
CA ARG A 69 -1.41 -14.80 -5.66
C ARG A 69 -0.57 -15.72 -6.54
N GLN A 70 0.68 -15.98 -6.16
CA GLN A 70 1.64 -16.72 -6.99
C GLN A 70 2.27 -17.86 -6.20
N ARG A 71 2.43 -19.02 -6.84
CA ARG A 71 3.24 -20.12 -6.30
C ARG A 71 4.66 -19.64 -5.98
N SER A 72 5.09 -19.83 -4.74
CA SER A 72 6.44 -19.52 -4.28
C SER A 72 6.85 -20.41 -3.12
N LEU A 73 7.99 -21.12 -3.24
CA LEU A 73 8.51 -21.95 -2.15
C LEU A 73 9.04 -21.08 -1.01
N VAL A 74 9.62 -19.93 -1.33
CA VAL A 74 10.11 -18.98 -0.33
C VAL A 74 8.95 -18.37 0.46
N ASP A 75 7.84 -18.04 -0.22
CA ASP A 75 6.62 -17.50 0.41
C ASP A 75 5.96 -18.56 1.29
N TYR A 76 5.92 -19.81 0.80
CA TYR A 76 5.45 -20.96 1.57
C TYR A 76 6.26 -21.15 2.86
N LEU A 77 7.59 -21.09 2.78
CA LEU A 77 8.45 -21.24 3.96
C LEU A 77 8.25 -20.09 4.96
N LEU A 78 8.12 -18.85 4.45
CA LEU A 78 7.81 -17.67 5.27
C LEU A 78 6.46 -17.82 5.98
N LEU A 79 5.41 -18.19 5.26
CA LEU A 79 4.08 -18.39 5.84
C LEU A 79 4.08 -19.51 6.87
N ASN A 80 4.72 -20.66 6.58
CA ASN A 80 4.86 -21.75 7.54
C ASN A 80 5.62 -21.31 8.80
N TYR A 81 6.67 -20.50 8.66
CA TYR A 81 7.40 -19.96 9.82
C TYR A 81 6.52 -19.04 10.66
N VAL A 82 5.78 -18.13 10.02
CA VAL A 82 4.92 -17.16 10.71
C VAL A 82 3.73 -17.83 11.39
N LEU A 83 2.99 -18.68 10.69
CA LEU A 83 1.84 -19.38 11.29
C LEU A 83 2.28 -20.19 12.51
N ARG A 84 3.44 -20.86 12.42
CA ARG A 84 4.02 -21.58 13.56
C ARG A 84 4.43 -20.64 14.70
N ARG A 85 5.05 -19.50 14.40
CA ARG A 85 5.49 -18.51 15.40
C ARG A 85 4.31 -17.93 16.18
N GLU A 86 3.21 -17.62 15.49
CA GLU A 86 2.01 -17.01 16.07
C GLU A 86 0.98 -18.04 16.61
N GLY A 87 1.27 -19.35 16.48
CA GLY A 87 0.35 -20.41 16.91
C GLY A 87 -0.94 -20.51 16.09
N LEU A 88 -0.89 -20.10 14.82
CA LEU A 88 -2.01 -20.14 13.88
C LEU A 88 -2.11 -21.50 13.17
N PRO A 89 -3.29 -21.88 12.67
CA PRO A 89 -3.54 -23.23 12.17
C PRO A 89 -2.76 -23.49 10.87
N LEU A 90 -2.02 -24.61 10.84
CA LEU A 90 -1.11 -24.93 9.74
C LEU A 90 -1.84 -25.65 8.60
N PRO A 91 -1.73 -25.16 7.35
CA PRO A 91 -2.23 -25.84 6.16
C PRO A 91 -1.75 -27.29 6.04
N VAL A 92 -2.68 -28.23 5.89
CA VAL A 92 -2.36 -29.64 5.62
C VAL A 92 -2.18 -29.92 4.12
N PHE A 93 -2.56 -28.97 3.27
CA PHE A 93 -2.42 -29.03 1.83
C PHE A 93 -2.04 -27.66 1.25
N ALA A 94 -1.23 -27.66 0.19
CA ALA A 94 -0.82 -26.48 -0.56
C ALA A 94 -0.57 -26.84 -2.03
N ASN A 95 -1.31 -26.24 -2.96
CA ASN A 95 -1.23 -26.63 -4.37
C ASN A 95 0.11 -26.24 -5.02
N GLY A 96 0.72 -27.17 -5.75
CA GLY A 96 1.92 -26.88 -6.52
C GLY A 96 3.17 -26.56 -5.69
N VAL A 97 3.22 -26.86 -4.39
CA VAL A 97 4.45 -26.77 -3.58
C VAL A 97 4.73 -28.11 -2.90
N THR A 98 6.00 -28.43 -2.69
CA THR A 98 6.41 -29.66 -2.00
C THR A 98 7.34 -29.30 -0.86
N ALA A 99 7.01 -29.75 0.35
CA ALA A 99 7.76 -29.49 1.58
C ALA A 99 8.72 -30.64 1.94
N THR A 100 8.92 -31.63 1.06
CA THR A 100 9.78 -32.80 1.33
C THR A 100 11.18 -32.40 1.75
N MET A 101 11.80 -31.44 1.07
CA MET A 101 13.16 -30.96 1.40
C MET A 101 13.24 -30.15 2.70
N LEU A 102 12.11 -29.80 3.31
CA LEU A 102 12.04 -29.11 4.59
C LEU A 102 11.88 -30.09 5.77
N ALA A 103 11.58 -31.36 5.49
CA ALA A 103 11.41 -32.40 6.51
C ALA A 103 12.76 -32.83 7.12
N PRO A 104 12.76 -33.42 8.33
CA PRO A 104 13.94 -34.07 8.90
C PRO A 104 14.60 -35.07 7.94
N LEU A 105 15.93 -35.22 8.01
CA LEU A 105 16.70 -36.04 7.07
C LEU A 105 16.16 -37.48 6.94
N ARG A 106 15.70 -38.07 8.05
CA ARG A 106 15.07 -39.41 8.05
C ARG A 106 13.87 -39.53 7.10
N ASP A 107 13.01 -38.51 7.06
CA ASP A 107 11.77 -38.50 6.28
C ASP A 107 12.08 -38.20 4.80
N ILE A 108 13.16 -37.44 4.54
CA ILE A 108 13.70 -37.21 3.20
C ILE A 108 14.18 -38.53 2.59
N PHE A 109 14.98 -39.32 3.32
CA PHE A 109 15.48 -40.60 2.83
C PHE A 109 14.37 -41.64 2.65
N ALA A 110 13.37 -41.66 3.52
CA ALA A 110 12.19 -42.53 3.38
C ALA A 110 11.46 -42.24 2.05
N ARG A 111 11.23 -40.97 1.72
CA ARG A 111 10.60 -40.58 0.46
C ARG A 111 11.46 -40.78 -0.77
N LEU A 112 12.76 -40.53 -0.69
CA LEU A 112 13.67 -40.81 -1.82
C LEU A 112 13.61 -42.30 -2.19
N ARG A 113 13.55 -43.18 -1.20
CA ARG A 113 13.33 -44.63 -1.41
C ARG A 113 11.98 -44.93 -2.07
N GLU A 114 10.91 -44.26 -1.65
CA GLU A 114 9.56 -44.40 -2.20
C GLU A 114 9.46 -43.93 -3.66
N ILE A 115 10.14 -42.82 -3.99
CA ILE A 115 10.21 -42.26 -5.35
C ILE A 115 11.06 -43.14 -6.28
N VAL A 116 12.17 -43.70 -5.77
CA VAL A 116 13.01 -44.64 -6.52
C VAL A 116 12.29 -45.99 -6.73
N GLY A 117 11.35 -46.35 -5.84
CA GLY A 117 10.52 -47.55 -5.93
C GLY A 117 9.22 -47.43 -6.74
N SER A 118 8.71 -46.21 -7.00
CA SER A 118 7.46 -45.99 -7.74
C SER A 118 7.73 -45.67 -9.21
N ARG A 119 7.43 -46.64 -10.09
CA ARG A 119 7.59 -46.54 -11.55
C ARG A 119 6.35 -46.06 -12.31
N THR A 120 5.31 -45.59 -11.64
CA THR A 120 4.06 -45.15 -12.28
C THR A 120 3.88 -43.65 -12.13
N GLY A 121 4.06 -42.93 -13.25
CA GLY A 121 3.71 -41.52 -13.38
C GLY A 121 2.21 -41.31 -13.54
N GLU A 122 1.41 -41.78 -12.57
CA GLU A 122 0.00 -41.38 -12.48
C GLU A 122 -0.10 -39.89 -12.14
N SER A 123 -1.09 -39.23 -12.72
CA SER A 123 -1.28 -37.78 -12.69
C SER A 123 -1.34 -37.25 -11.25
N THR A 124 -0.21 -36.71 -10.78
CA THR A 124 -0.07 -36.02 -9.48
C THR A 124 -1.12 -34.94 -9.25
N THR A 125 -1.73 -34.44 -10.33
CA THR A 125 -2.77 -33.41 -10.27
C THR A 125 -4.08 -33.95 -9.71
N MET A 126 -4.52 -35.15 -10.10
CA MET A 126 -5.79 -35.73 -9.63
C MET A 126 -5.72 -36.08 -8.14
N GLN A 127 -4.57 -36.62 -7.70
CA GLN A 127 -4.30 -36.90 -6.28
C GLN A 127 -4.25 -35.62 -5.43
N ASP A 128 -3.76 -34.51 -5.98
CA ASP A 128 -3.73 -33.21 -5.30
C ASP A 128 -5.15 -32.64 -5.13
N HIS A 129 -6.04 -32.78 -6.13
CA HIS A 129 -7.45 -32.36 -6.03
C HIS A 129 -8.19 -33.12 -4.93
N ASP A 130 -8.10 -34.46 -4.93
CA ASP A 130 -8.74 -35.31 -3.92
C ASP A 130 -8.21 -35.02 -2.51
N SER A 131 -6.91 -34.74 -2.40
CA SER A 131 -6.30 -34.37 -1.12
C SER A 131 -6.76 -33.02 -0.61
N CYS A 132 -6.96 -32.05 -1.50
CA CYS A 132 -7.54 -30.76 -1.14
C CYS A 132 -9.00 -30.89 -0.70
N ALA A 133 -9.83 -31.58 -1.48
CA ALA A 133 -11.24 -31.82 -1.16
C ALA A 133 -11.39 -32.52 0.20
N ARG A 134 -10.59 -33.56 0.47
CA ARG A 134 -10.59 -34.26 1.77
C ARG A 134 -10.12 -33.39 2.93
N ALA A 135 -9.10 -32.55 2.72
CA ALA A 135 -8.62 -31.64 3.76
C ALA A 135 -9.71 -30.64 4.17
N VAL A 136 -10.38 -30.04 3.17
CA VAL A 136 -11.50 -29.12 3.40
C VAL A 136 -12.67 -29.85 4.04
N ALA A 137 -13.02 -31.05 3.56
CA ALA A 137 -14.07 -31.91 4.13
C ALA A 137 -13.83 -32.20 5.63
N ALA A 138 -12.57 -32.40 6.03
CA ALA A 138 -12.17 -32.66 7.41
C ALA A 138 -12.05 -31.40 8.27
N GLY A 139 -12.46 -30.22 7.76
CA GLY A 139 -12.34 -28.95 8.47
C GLY A 139 -10.89 -28.47 8.66
N LYS A 140 -9.94 -29.02 7.89
CA LYS A 140 -8.51 -28.72 8.05
C LYS A 140 -8.10 -27.54 7.17
N PRO A 141 -7.17 -26.68 7.63
CA PRO A 141 -6.73 -25.53 6.85
C PRO A 141 -6.00 -25.95 5.58
N VAL A 142 -6.13 -25.15 4.53
CA VAL A 142 -5.44 -25.36 3.24
C VAL A 142 -4.87 -24.05 2.71
N LEU A 143 -3.85 -24.14 1.86
CA LEU A 143 -3.24 -23.02 1.16
C LEU A 143 -3.45 -23.14 -0.35
N VAL A 144 -3.99 -22.09 -0.98
CA VAL A 144 -4.23 -22.05 -2.41
C VAL A 144 -3.45 -20.90 -3.06
N PHE A 145 -2.55 -21.24 -3.96
CA PHE A 145 -1.92 -20.32 -4.89
C PHE A 145 -2.80 -20.13 -6.13
N MET A 146 -3.24 -18.89 -6.35
CA MET A 146 -4.16 -18.51 -7.43
C MET A 146 -3.54 -18.65 -8.83
N ARG A 147 -2.22 -18.50 -8.95
CA ARG A 147 -1.50 -18.57 -10.24
C ARG A 147 -0.31 -19.52 -10.17
N GLY A 148 -0.14 -20.31 -11.23
CA GLY A 148 1.02 -21.16 -11.46
C GLY A 148 2.28 -20.40 -11.88
N ARG A 149 3.40 -21.12 -12.03
CA ARG A 149 4.69 -20.54 -12.43
C ARG A 149 4.65 -20.12 -13.91
N ARG A 150 5.05 -18.88 -14.23
CA ARG A 150 5.22 -18.42 -15.62
C ARG A 150 6.43 -19.16 -16.23
N ARG A 151 6.21 -20.11 -17.16
CA ARG A 151 7.29 -20.76 -17.92
C ARG A 151 7.97 -19.72 -18.83
N LYS A 152 9.30 -19.77 -18.95
CA LYS A 152 10.09 -18.91 -19.85
C LYS A 152 9.65 -19.14 -21.31
N HIS A 153 9.73 -18.09 -22.14
CA HIS A 153 9.56 -18.17 -23.59
C HIS A 153 10.46 -19.27 -24.18
N GLY A 154 9.90 -20.14 -25.02
CA GLY A 154 10.65 -21.19 -25.74
C GLY A 154 10.07 -22.61 -25.67
N SER A 155 8.97 -22.86 -24.96
CA SER A 155 8.28 -24.16 -24.96
C SER A 155 6.92 -24.03 -25.65
N THR A 156 6.72 -24.80 -26.72
CA THR A 156 5.57 -24.82 -27.65
C THR A 156 4.23 -25.25 -27.04
N SER A 157 4.12 -25.38 -25.71
CA SER A 157 2.87 -25.70 -25.01
C SER A 157 2.36 -24.49 -24.22
N THR A 158 1.76 -23.55 -24.92
CA THR A 158 1.04 -22.40 -24.35
C THR A 158 -0.44 -22.76 -24.12
N ARG A 159 -0.74 -23.67 -23.18
CA ARG A 159 -2.11 -23.83 -22.68
C ARG A 159 -2.40 -22.79 -21.58
N PRO A 160 -3.37 -21.87 -21.74
CA PRO A 160 -3.73 -20.87 -20.73
C PRO A 160 -4.19 -21.47 -19.38
N GLU A 161 -4.72 -22.69 -19.41
CA GLU A 161 -5.24 -23.44 -18.26
C GLU A 161 -4.16 -23.75 -17.22
N ALA A 162 -2.93 -24.08 -17.67
CA ALA A 162 -1.80 -24.35 -16.78
C ALA A 162 -1.36 -23.15 -15.93
N GLN A 163 -1.86 -21.94 -16.22
CA GLN A 163 -1.59 -20.73 -15.45
C GLN A 163 -2.62 -20.44 -14.35
N ARG A 164 -3.82 -21.05 -14.39
CA ARG A 164 -4.96 -20.77 -13.49
C ARG A 164 -5.21 -21.88 -12.47
N ILE A 165 -4.14 -22.53 -12.03
CA ILE A 165 -4.16 -23.67 -11.10
C ILE A 165 -5.10 -23.46 -9.91
N GLY A 166 -5.16 -22.25 -9.33
CA GLY A 166 -5.96 -22.02 -8.11
C GLY A 166 -7.49 -22.04 -8.31
N ILE A 167 -8.01 -21.82 -9.53
CA ILE A 167 -9.47 -21.83 -9.75
C ILE A 167 -10.03 -23.24 -9.54
N ASP A 168 -9.29 -24.26 -9.97
CA ASP A 168 -9.72 -25.65 -9.87
C ASP A 168 -9.76 -26.11 -8.40
N TYR A 169 -8.86 -25.62 -7.54
CA TYR A 169 -8.94 -25.88 -6.10
C TYR A 169 -10.06 -25.10 -5.40
N LEU A 170 -10.37 -23.88 -5.87
CA LEU A 170 -11.54 -23.16 -5.37
C LEU A 170 -12.85 -23.87 -5.71
N ARG A 171 -12.91 -24.57 -6.85
CA ARG A 171 -14.03 -25.44 -7.19
C ARG A 171 -14.21 -26.54 -6.14
N GLU A 172 -13.14 -27.24 -5.75
CA GLU A 172 -13.20 -28.26 -4.67
C GLU A 172 -13.67 -27.65 -3.34
N ILE A 173 -13.17 -26.46 -2.99
CA ILE A 173 -13.54 -25.77 -1.75
C ILE A 173 -15.03 -25.39 -1.75
N VAL A 174 -15.57 -24.93 -2.88
CA VAL A 174 -16.99 -24.58 -3.00
C VAL A 174 -17.88 -25.83 -2.93
N HIS A 175 -17.45 -26.94 -3.54
CA HIS A 175 -18.23 -28.19 -3.59
C HIS A 175 -18.25 -29.01 -2.30
N ALA A 176 -17.39 -28.71 -1.32
CA ALA A 176 -17.43 -29.34 -0.01
C ALA A 176 -18.67 -28.89 0.81
N ARG A 177 -19.86 -29.41 0.49
CA ARG A 177 -21.15 -28.95 1.03
C ARG A 177 -21.44 -29.38 2.48
N ASP A 178 -20.76 -30.41 2.99
CA ASP A 178 -21.05 -30.99 4.32
C ASP A 178 -20.11 -30.51 5.44
N VAL A 179 -19.42 -29.39 5.22
CA VAL A 179 -18.46 -28.82 6.16
C VAL A 179 -19.02 -27.51 6.71
N GLY A 180 -18.74 -27.22 7.98
CA GLY A 180 -19.05 -25.94 8.61
C GLY A 180 -18.49 -24.72 7.86
N GLU A 181 -18.58 -23.54 8.48
CA GLU A 181 -18.21 -22.27 7.84
C GLU A 181 -16.81 -22.34 7.19
N ARG A 182 -16.65 -21.74 6.00
CA ARG A 182 -15.41 -21.77 5.22
C ARG A 182 -15.02 -20.34 4.88
N PHE A 183 -13.82 -19.95 5.27
CA PHE A 183 -13.31 -18.60 5.07
C PHE A 183 -12.11 -18.60 4.15
N VAL A 184 -12.22 -17.98 2.98
CA VAL A 184 -11.06 -17.71 2.14
C VAL A 184 -10.41 -16.42 2.60
N VAL A 185 -9.17 -16.53 3.07
CA VAL A 185 -8.40 -15.43 3.65
C VAL A 185 -7.26 -15.05 2.69
N PRO A 186 -7.36 -13.91 1.99
CA PRO A 186 -6.29 -13.41 1.13
C PRO A 186 -5.05 -13.06 1.95
N MET A 187 -3.93 -13.72 1.68
CA MET A 187 -2.64 -13.49 2.30
C MET A 187 -1.71 -12.78 1.30
N ALA A 188 -1.28 -11.58 1.65
CA ALA A 188 -0.34 -10.81 0.84
C ALA A 188 0.96 -10.58 1.61
N LEU A 189 2.08 -10.89 0.95
CA LEU A 189 3.43 -10.79 1.51
C LEU A 189 4.13 -9.56 0.97
N PHE A 190 4.67 -8.75 1.85
CA PHE A 190 5.27 -7.50 1.46
C PHE A 190 6.67 -7.30 2.00
N ARG A 191 7.38 -6.44 1.29
CA ARG A 191 8.60 -5.81 1.75
C ARG A 191 8.26 -4.39 2.19
N GLY A 192 8.58 -4.11 3.43
CA GLY A 192 8.55 -2.81 4.05
C GLY A 192 9.54 -1.85 3.44
N HIS A 193 9.13 -0.59 3.49
CA HIS A 193 9.92 0.61 3.22
C HIS A 193 10.34 0.85 1.76
N SER A 194 9.79 0.13 0.77
CA SER A 194 10.21 0.29 -0.63
C SER A 194 9.10 0.37 -1.67
N PHE A 195 9.13 1.50 -2.37
CA PHE A 195 8.26 1.91 -3.47
C PHE A 195 8.27 0.95 -4.64
N HIS A 196 7.08 0.60 -5.11
CA HIS A 196 6.92 -0.05 -6.40
C HIS A 196 7.14 0.95 -7.53
N ARG A 197 8.36 0.97 -8.07
CA ARG A 197 8.62 1.51 -9.40
C ARG A 197 8.66 0.36 -10.39
N ARG A 198 7.93 0.49 -11.50
CA ARG A 198 8.04 -0.42 -12.65
C ARG A 198 9.37 -0.15 -13.37
N GLU A 199 10.47 -0.66 -12.81
CA GLU A 199 11.79 -0.57 -13.43
C GLU A 199 12.11 -1.83 -14.23
N SER A 200 12.62 -1.65 -15.45
CA SER A 200 13.23 -2.70 -16.25
C SER A 200 14.71 -2.83 -15.88
N GLY A 201 15.13 -3.89 -15.19
CA GLY A 201 16.56 -4.19 -14.99
C GLY A 201 16.96 -4.83 -13.65
N ARG A 202 18.25 -4.75 -13.33
CA ARG A 202 18.90 -5.31 -12.11
C ARG A 202 18.45 -4.65 -10.80
N SER A 203 17.86 -3.45 -10.86
CA SER A 203 17.29 -2.72 -9.72
C SER A 203 15.96 -3.29 -9.22
N ALA A 204 15.24 -4.06 -10.05
CA ALA A 204 14.02 -4.78 -9.63
C ALA A 204 14.28 -5.82 -8.52
N LEU A 205 15.53 -6.28 -8.40
CA LEU A 205 15.98 -7.22 -7.37
C LEU A 205 15.85 -6.65 -5.94
N ILE A 206 15.94 -5.33 -5.81
CA ILE A 206 15.94 -4.65 -4.52
C ILE A 206 14.50 -4.25 -4.14
N TYR A 207 13.63 -3.94 -5.10
CA TYR A 207 12.39 -3.19 -4.84
C TYR A 207 11.07 -3.94 -5.07
N SER A 208 11.05 -5.12 -5.70
CA SER A 208 9.80 -5.87 -5.90
C SER A 208 10.01 -7.37 -5.68
N VAL A 209 9.69 -7.87 -4.48
CA VAL A 209 9.70 -9.31 -4.21
C VAL A 209 8.63 -10.02 -5.08
N GLN A 210 7.55 -9.33 -5.41
CA GLN A 210 6.36 -9.91 -6.02
C GLN A 210 6.39 -9.94 -7.56
N GLU A 211 7.17 -9.06 -8.22
CA GLU A 211 7.37 -9.11 -9.69
C GLU A 211 8.59 -9.94 -10.08
N VAL A 212 9.34 -10.47 -9.11
CA VAL A 212 10.49 -11.32 -9.36
C VAL A 212 10.02 -12.75 -9.67
N PRO A 213 10.16 -13.22 -10.92
CA PRO A 213 9.58 -14.51 -11.34
C PRO A 213 10.39 -15.73 -10.85
N SER A 214 11.53 -15.54 -10.16
CA SER A 214 12.41 -16.65 -9.77
C SER A 214 12.60 -16.75 -8.25
N GLU A 215 12.45 -17.97 -7.74
CA GLU A 215 12.67 -18.35 -6.33
C GLU A 215 14.02 -17.85 -5.80
N THR A 216 15.09 -17.97 -6.60
CA THR A 216 16.44 -17.54 -6.22
C THR A 216 16.55 -16.04 -5.98
N ARG A 217 15.94 -15.24 -6.86
CA ARG A 217 15.94 -13.78 -6.74
C ARG A 217 15.03 -13.34 -5.61
N LYS A 218 13.92 -14.05 -5.38
CA LYS A 218 13.03 -13.83 -4.24
C LYS A 218 13.71 -14.14 -2.91
N PHE A 219 14.46 -15.24 -2.83
CA PHE A 219 15.31 -15.56 -1.69
C PHE A 219 16.33 -14.46 -1.40
N LEU A 220 17.06 -14.00 -2.43
CA LEU A 220 18.03 -12.91 -2.29
C LEU A 220 17.37 -11.57 -1.89
N ALA A 221 16.15 -11.32 -2.36
CA ALA A 221 15.39 -10.15 -1.93
C ALA A 221 15.01 -10.28 -0.45
N TYR A 222 14.58 -11.45 0.02
CA TYR A 222 14.26 -11.67 1.44
C TYR A 222 15.49 -11.60 2.35
N THR A 223 16.65 -12.11 1.93
CA THR A 223 17.89 -12.01 2.72
C THR A 223 18.29 -10.55 2.93
N TRP A 224 18.23 -9.73 1.87
CA TRP A 224 18.60 -8.32 1.93
C TRP A 224 17.59 -7.50 2.76
N ASN A 225 16.33 -7.90 2.74
CA ASN A 225 15.22 -7.11 3.26
C ASN A 225 14.58 -7.70 4.52
N ARG A 226 15.27 -8.61 5.19
CA ARG A 226 14.77 -9.38 6.35
C ARG A 226 14.19 -8.55 7.49
N LYS A 227 14.60 -7.28 7.63
CA LYS A 227 14.11 -6.37 8.69
C LYS A 227 12.79 -5.69 8.32
N ASP A 228 12.43 -5.73 7.05
CA ASP A 228 11.30 -4.99 6.51
C ASP A 228 10.19 -5.96 6.05
N LEU A 229 10.34 -7.28 6.15
CA LEU A 229 9.30 -8.20 5.68
C LEU A 229 8.06 -8.11 6.59
N PHE A 230 6.88 -7.98 5.98
CA PHE A 230 5.62 -8.01 6.72
C PHE A 230 4.54 -8.77 5.94
N ILE A 231 3.57 -9.31 6.68
CA ILE A 231 2.45 -10.07 6.13
C ILE A 231 1.15 -9.33 6.43
N THR A 232 0.35 -9.11 5.40
CA THR A 232 -1.00 -8.54 5.53
C THR A 232 -2.04 -9.61 5.23
N VAL A 233 -3.12 -9.55 6.00
CA VAL A 233 -4.29 -10.40 5.86
C VAL A 233 -5.41 -9.52 5.32
N GLY A 234 -5.94 -9.88 4.17
CA GLY A 234 -7.03 -9.15 3.53
C GLY A 234 -8.40 -9.44 4.14
N THR A 235 -9.42 -8.81 3.57
CA THR A 235 -10.82 -9.12 3.86
C THR A 235 -11.10 -10.58 3.45
N GLU A 236 -11.61 -11.34 4.41
CA GLU A 236 -12.06 -12.71 4.25
C GLU A 236 -13.31 -12.78 3.38
N VAL A 237 -13.47 -13.90 2.69
CA VAL A 237 -14.69 -14.24 1.98
C VAL A 237 -15.28 -15.47 2.62
N ASP A 238 -16.45 -15.31 3.22
CA ASP A 238 -17.30 -16.42 3.61
C ASP A 238 -17.83 -17.11 2.35
N VAL A 239 -17.40 -18.36 2.14
CA VAL A 239 -17.77 -19.14 0.95
C VAL A 239 -19.25 -19.46 0.94
N GLY A 240 -19.85 -19.75 2.10
CA GLY A 240 -21.26 -20.09 2.22
C GLY A 240 -22.13 -18.89 1.81
N ALA A 241 -21.92 -17.76 2.49
CA ALA A 241 -22.64 -16.52 2.20
C ALA A 241 -22.40 -16.02 0.76
N PHE A 242 -21.21 -16.26 0.19
CA PHE A 242 -20.92 -15.92 -1.20
C PHE A 242 -21.69 -16.80 -2.19
N VAL A 243 -21.77 -18.10 -1.94
CA VAL A 243 -22.53 -19.03 -2.80
C VAL A 243 -24.02 -18.72 -2.74
N GLU A 244 -24.56 -18.44 -1.54
CA GLU A 244 -25.97 -18.04 -1.36
C GLU A 244 -26.30 -16.75 -2.10
N ARG A 245 -25.44 -15.73 -2.01
CA ARG A 245 -25.62 -14.46 -2.73
C ARG A 245 -25.71 -14.63 -4.25
N TYR A 246 -25.09 -15.66 -4.81
CA TYR A 246 -25.09 -15.96 -6.25
C TYR A 246 -25.73 -17.32 -6.55
N ALA A 247 -26.76 -17.72 -5.79
CA ALA A 247 -27.42 -19.01 -5.94
C ALA A 247 -28.05 -19.24 -7.33
N GLU A 248 -28.44 -18.18 -8.02
CA GLU A 248 -29.00 -18.22 -9.38
C GLU A 248 -27.95 -18.50 -10.47
N ASP A 249 -26.67 -18.29 -10.17
CA ASP A 249 -25.58 -18.55 -11.12
C ASP A 249 -25.20 -20.04 -11.13
N THR A 250 -24.73 -20.52 -12.29
CA THR A 250 -24.12 -21.85 -12.35
C THR A 250 -22.91 -21.94 -11.44
N GLN A 251 -22.64 -23.10 -10.85
CA GLN A 251 -21.54 -23.30 -9.90
C GLN A 251 -20.18 -22.82 -10.47
N ASP A 252 -19.93 -23.07 -11.76
CA ASP A 252 -18.73 -22.58 -12.45
C ASP A 252 -18.66 -21.06 -12.58
N LYS A 253 -19.80 -20.36 -12.68
CA LYS A 253 -19.83 -18.89 -12.65
C LYS A 253 -19.52 -18.39 -11.23
N VAL A 254 -20.10 -19.01 -10.20
CA VAL A 254 -19.83 -18.67 -8.79
C VAL A 254 -18.34 -18.81 -8.46
N VAL A 255 -17.72 -19.94 -8.83
CA VAL A 255 -16.27 -20.17 -8.63
C VAL A 255 -15.44 -19.11 -9.36
N ARG A 256 -15.80 -18.74 -10.60
CA ARG A 256 -15.10 -17.68 -11.35
C ARG A 256 -15.26 -16.30 -10.71
N ARG A 257 -16.45 -15.97 -10.18
CA ARG A 257 -16.69 -14.73 -9.43
C ARG A 257 -15.88 -14.71 -8.15
N LEU A 258 -15.87 -15.80 -7.39
CA LEU A 258 -15.08 -15.95 -6.16
C LEU A 258 -13.59 -15.77 -6.45
N ALA A 259 -13.08 -16.46 -7.48
CA ALA A 259 -11.69 -16.33 -7.90
C ALA A 259 -11.33 -14.88 -8.28
N ARG A 260 -12.24 -14.18 -8.98
CA ARG A 260 -12.08 -12.76 -9.33
C ARG A 260 -12.08 -11.87 -8.08
N ALA A 261 -13.00 -12.09 -7.15
CA ALA A 261 -13.08 -11.35 -5.88
C ALA A 261 -11.79 -11.51 -5.07
N ILE A 262 -11.31 -12.75 -4.88
CA ILE A 262 -10.05 -13.04 -4.19
C ILE A 262 -8.87 -12.35 -4.89
N GLN A 263 -8.81 -12.38 -6.23
CA GLN A 263 -7.76 -11.67 -6.96
C GLN A 263 -7.84 -10.16 -6.79
N ILE A 264 -9.05 -9.59 -6.72
CA ILE A 264 -9.26 -8.16 -6.44
C ILE A 264 -8.79 -7.84 -5.02
N PHE A 265 -9.15 -8.64 -4.01
CA PHE A 265 -8.71 -8.43 -2.64
C PHE A 265 -7.20 -8.56 -2.50
N LEU A 266 -6.59 -9.62 -3.05
CA LEU A 266 -5.13 -9.76 -3.11
C LEU A 266 -4.47 -8.54 -3.77
N HIS A 267 -5.02 -8.03 -4.86
CA HIS A 267 -4.50 -6.86 -5.57
C HIS A 267 -4.72 -5.55 -4.80
N ARG A 268 -5.83 -5.43 -4.06
CA ARG A 268 -6.11 -4.27 -3.18
C ARG A 268 -5.17 -4.28 -2.00
N GLU A 269 -5.05 -5.37 -1.26
CA GLU A 269 -4.08 -5.51 -0.16
C GLU A 269 -2.65 -5.21 -0.66
N GLU A 270 -2.33 -5.61 -1.90
CA GLU A 270 -1.06 -5.25 -2.56
C GLU A 270 -0.87 -3.75 -2.81
N ARG A 271 -1.96 -3.00 -2.97
CA ARG A 271 -1.92 -1.53 -3.12
C ARG A 271 -1.95 -0.79 -1.80
N VAL A 272 -2.66 -1.31 -0.80
CA VAL A 272 -2.82 -0.68 0.52
C VAL A 272 -1.47 -0.37 1.15
N VAL A 273 -0.54 -1.33 1.08
CA VAL A 273 0.72 -1.25 1.84
C VAL A 273 1.92 -0.77 1.02
N LEU A 274 1.66 -0.35 -0.22
CA LEU A 274 2.68 0.14 -1.14
C LEU A 274 2.29 1.46 -1.81
N GLY A 275 1.02 1.87 -1.63
CA GLY A 275 0.37 2.89 -2.44
C GLY A 275 0.23 2.49 -3.92
N PRO A 276 -0.31 3.38 -4.75
CA PRO A 276 -0.31 3.18 -6.20
C PRO A 276 1.11 3.08 -6.74
N ALA A 277 1.32 2.17 -7.70
CA ALA A 277 2.63 1.94 -8.31
C ALA A 277 3.15 3.22 -8.98
N LEU A 278 4.29 3.71 -8.50
CA LEU A 278 4.88 4.94 -9.00
C LEU A 278 5.38 4.74 -10.43
N LEU A 279 4.77 5.51 -11.33
CA LEU A 279 5.15 5.54 -12.75
C LEU A 279 6.53 6.19 -12.93
N SER A 280 7.24 5.80 -13.99
CA SER A 280 8.52 6.41 -14.32
C SER A 280 8.34 7.90 -14.68
N PRO A 281 9.29 8.80 -14.32
CA PRO A 281 9.16 10.23 -14.61
C PRO A 281 8.88 10.56 -16.07
N ARG A 282 9.45 9.77 -17.01
CA ARG A 282 9.17 9.89 -18.45
C ARG A 282 7.72 9.57 -18.79
N LYS A 283 7.15 8.53 -18.17
CA LYS A 283 5.74 8.17 -18.35
C LYS A 283 4.82 9.21 -17.74
N VAL A 284 5.15 9.74 -16.55
CA VAL A 284 4.39 10.83 -15.91
C VAL A 284 4.41 12.07 -16.80
N LYS A 285 5.59 12.52 -17.26
CA LYS A 285 5.75 13.66 -18.18
C LYS A 285 4.82 13.51 -19.39
N ARG A 286 4.87 12.35 -20.05
CA ARG A 286 4.00 12.06 -21.19
C ARG A 286 2.52 12.16 -20.83
N LEU A 287 2.07 11.44 -19.80
CA LEU A 287 0.65 11.41 -19.41
C LEU A 287 0.10 12.79 -19.04
N VAL A 288 0.91 13.62 -18.39
CA VAL A 288 0.52 14.98 -17.99
C VAL A 288 0.44 15.89 -19.20
N LEU A 289 1.48 15.92 -20.04
CA LEU A 289 1.54 16.83 -21.19
C LEU A 289 0.59 16.43 -22.33
N THR A 290 0.22 15.16 -22.43
CA THR A 290 -0.79 14.68 -23.39
C THR A 290 -2.21 14.70 -22.83
N SER A 291 -2.42 15.17 -21.59
CA SER A 291 -3.76 15.26 -21.01
C SER A 291 -4.60 16.31 -21.74
N ASP A 292 -5.92 16.10 -21.78
CA ASP A 292 -6.85 17.04 -22.42
C ASP A 292 -6.74 18.44 -21.83
N THR A 293 -6.66 18.55 -20.51
CA THR A 293 -6.47 19.80 -19.78
C THR A 293 -5.25 20.58 -20.26
N VAL A 294 -4.11 19.90 -20.45
CA VAL A 294 -2.86 20.57 -20.89
C VAL A 294 -2.91 20.87 -22.39
N ARG A 295 -3.42 19.96 -23.23
CA ARG A 295 -3.55 20.20 -24.68
C ARG A 295 -4.48 21.36 -24.99
N GLN A 296 -5.66 21.37 -24.39
CA GLN A 296 -6.65 22.45 -24.57
C GLN A 296 -6.10 23.78 -24.04
N GLY A 297 -5.46 23.76 -22.86
CA GLY A 297 -4.82 24.97 -22.32
C GLY A 297 -3.69 25.50 -23.20
N ILE A 298 -2.87 24.63 -23.81
CA ILE A 298 -1.85 25.03 -24.78
C ILE A 298 -2.50 25.64 -26.03
N ALA A 299 -3.53 25.00 -26.59
CA ALA A 299 -4.22 25.49 -27.79
C ALA A 299 -4.87 26.87 -27.54
N GLN A 300 -5.53 27.04 -26.39
CA GLN A 300 -6.11 28.32 -26.00
C GLN A 300 -5.05 29.42 -25.87
N ILE A 301 -3.95 29.16 -25.16
CA ILE A 301 -2.85 30.12 -25.01
C ILE A 301 -2.18 30.41 -26.36
N ALA A 302 -2.10 29.42 -27.26
CA ALA A 302 -1.57 29.60 -28.61
C ALA A 302 -2.44 30.59 -29.40
N ALA A 303 -3.77 30.42 -29.33
CA ALA A 303 -4.74 31.32 -29.97
C ALA A 303 -4.67 32.74 -29.40
N GLU A 304 -4.57 32.89 -28.08
CA GLU A 304 -4.54 34.20 -27.41
C GLU A 304 -3.21 34.96 -27.62
N THR A 305 -2.08 34.25 -27.63
CA THR A 305 -0.75 34.88 -27.67
C THR A 305 -0.08 34.86 -29.04
N GLY A 306 -0.67 34.18 -30.03
CA GLY A 306 -0.10 33.99 -31.36
C GLY A 306 1.17 33.12 -31.41
N LYS A 307 1.57 32.50 -30.28
CA LYS A 307 2.72 31.60 -30.22
C LYS A 307 2.37 30.23 -30.79
N SER A 308 3.32 29.59 -31.48
CA SER A 308 3.11 28.23 -31.98
C SER A 308 2.95 27.21 -30.85
N GLU A 309 2.04 26.25 -31.02
CA GLU A 309 1.81 25.18 -30.04
C GLU A 309 3.09 24.39 -29.74
N ALA A 310 3.92 24.14 -30.75
CA ALA A 310 5.20 23.44 -30.58
C ALA A 310 6.19 24.20 -29.69
N ARG A 311 6.13 25.54 -29.65
CA ARG A 311 6.93 26.37 -28.74
C ARG A 311 6.37 26.28 -27.32
N LEU A 312 5.06 26.42 -27.16
CA LEU A 312 4.38 26.33 -25.87
C LEU A 312 4.52 24.93 -25.25
N TYR A 313 4.45 23.87 -26.04
CA TYR A 313 4.68 22.49 -25.58
C TYR A 313 6.10 22.32 -25.01
N ARG A 314 7.13 22.83 -25.71
CA ARG A 314 8.52 22.80 -25.20
C ARG A 314 8.69 23.63 -23.92
N GLU A 315 7.96 24.72 -23.77
CA GLU A 315 7.95 25.52 -22.54
C GLU A 315 7.23 24.78 -21.40
N ALA A 316 6.11 24.13 -21.69
CA ALA A 316 5.38 23.26 -20.76
C ALA A 316 6.23 22.09 -20.27
N GLU A 317 7.07 21.50 -21.14
CA GLU A 317 8.04 20.49 -20.75
C GLU A 317 9.02 20.99 -19.68
N LYS A 318 9.54 22.21 -19.85
CA LYS A 318 10.46 22.82 -18.88
C LYS A 318 9.77 23.09 -17.55
N TYR A 319 8.54 23.62 -17.58
CA TYR A 319 7.74 23.83 -16.37
C TYR A 319 7.43 22.51 -15.66
N PHE A 320 7.09 21.46 -16.40
CA PHE A 320 6.89 20.14 -15.82
C PHE A 320 8.18 19.62 -15.15
N GLU A 321 9.33 19.76 -15.81
CA GLU A 321 10.61 19.29 -15.26
C GLU A 321 11.09 20.08 -14.05
N GLU A 322 10.77 21.37 -13.99
CA GLU A 322 10.95 22.24 -12.83
C GLU A 322 10.06 21.82 -11.66
N MET A 323 8.81 21.45 -11.92
CA MET A 323 7.85 21.13 -10.86
C MET A 323 7.98 19.70 -10.35
N ALA A 324 7.91 18.72 -11.25
CA ALA A 324 7.56 17.35 -10.92
C ALA A 324 8.51 16.68 -9.93
N SER A 325 7.93 15.81 -9.09
CA SER A 325 8.71 14.90 -8.26
C SER A 325 9.43 13.88 -9.16
N ARG A 326 10.54 13.33 -8.66
CA ARG A 326 11.33 12.33 -9.38
C ARG A 326 11.61 11.18 -8.44
N PHE A 327 10.53 10.53 -8.00
CA PHE A 327 10.62 9.48 -6.99
C PHE A 327 11.66 8.42 -7.36
N ASN A 328 12.57 8.13 -6.43
CA ASN A 328 13.65 7.17 -6.62
C ASN A 328 13.91 6.41 -5.31
N GLY A 329 13.66 5.10 -5.30
CA GLY A 329 13.78 4.28 -4.10
C GLY A 329 15.19 4.20 -3.49
N ILE A 330 16.24 4.32 -4.31
CA ILE A 330 17.64 4.29 -3.82
C ILE A 330 17.93 5.58 -3.06
N LEU A 331 17.68 6.72 -3.72
CA LEU A 331 17.91 8.04 -3.12
C LEU A 331 16.99 8.25 -1.91
N PHE A 332 15.74 7.80 -1.98
CA PHE A 332 14.84 7.81 -0.83
C PHE A 332 15.39 6.96 0.32
N GLY A 333 15.89 5.75 0.07
CA GLY A 333 16.49 4.91 1.11
C GLY A 333 17.70 5.57 1.78
N ILE A 334 18.51 6.31 1.01
CA ILE A 334 19.59 7.14 1.54
C ILE A 334 19.03 8.25 2.43
N VAL A 335 18.02 9.00 1.96
CA VAL A 335 17.36 10.06 2.75
C VAL A 335 16.78 9.50 4.04
N ALA A 336 16.05 8.38 3.98
CA ALA A 336 15.46 7.72 5.14
C ALA A 336 16.52 7.25 6.15
N PHE A 337 17.65 6.71 5.68
CA PHE A 337 18.77 6.31 6.54
C PHE A 337 19.39 7.51 7.26
N PHE A 338 19.70 8.59 6.54
CA PHE A 338 20.24 9.80 7.13
C PHE A 338 19.24 10.47 8.07
N PHE A 339 17.96 10.52 7.68
CA PHE A 339 16.89 11.04 8.50
C PHE A 339 16.77 10.25 9.79
N LYS A 340 16.72 8.93 9.76
CA LYS A 340 16.69 8.08 10.97
C LYS A 340 17.87 8.34 11.91
N LYS A 341 19.08 8.49 11.36
CA LYS A 341 20.30 8.76 12.14
C LYS A 341 20.29 10.17 12.76
N LEU A 342 19.82 11.16 12.01
CA LEU A 342 19.67 12.54 12.48
C LEU A 342 18.56 12.62 13.54
N TRP A 343 17.43 11.98 13.26
CA TRP A 343 16.26 11.93 14.12
C TRP A 343 16.59 11.34 15.49
N GLY A 344 17.22 10.17 15.55
CA GLY A 344 17.60 9.55 16.83
C GLY A 344 18.65 10.32 17.63
N ARG A 345 19.27 11.36 17.05
CA ARG A 345 20.13 12.29 17.79
C ARG A 345 19.35 13.49 18.32
N MET A 346 18.42 14.00 17.51
CA MET A 346 17.68 15.22 17.80
C MET A 346 16.45 14.98 18.68
N PHE A 347 15.76 13.86 18.53
CA PHE A 347 14.49 13.59 19.18
C PHE A 347 14.52 12.24 19.93
N SER A 348 13.81 12.18 21.05
CA SER A 348 13.69 10.98 21.88
C SER A 348 12.78 9.91 21.26
N GLY A 349 11.80 10.32 20.45
CA GLY A 349 10.83 9.44 19.81
C GLY A 349 9.80 10.21 18.96
N ILE A 350 8.96 9.47 18.22
CA ILE A 350 7.74 10.00 17.61
C ILE A 350 6.58 9.16 18.14
N GLU A 351 5.59 9.82 18.71
CA GLU A 351 4.32 9.21 19.09
C GLU A 351 3.26 9.62 18.07
N GLN A 352 2.55 8.65 17.51
CA GLN A 352 1.50 8.88 16.53
C GLN A 352 0.15 8.48 17.11
N LEU A 353 -0.88 9.31 16.89
CA LEU A 353 -2.26 9.04 17.28
C LEU A 353 -3.16 9.13 16.04
N GLY A 354 -4.08 8.17 15.87
CA GLY A 354 -5.10 8.23 14.81
C GLY A 354 -4.63 7.82 13.40
N PHE A 355 -3.37 7.44 13.21
CA PHE A 355 -2.84 7.04 11.89
C PHE A 355 -3.62 5.87 11.26
N ASP A 356 -4.11 4.93 12.07
CA ASP A 356 -4.93 3.79 11.63
C ASP A 356 -6.12 4.21 10.76
N ARG A 357 -6.80 5.31 11.13
CA ARG A 357 -8.00 5.80 10.41
C ARG A 357 -7.67 6.28 9.01
N VAL A 358 -6.46 6.81 8.83
CA VAL A 358 -5.93 7.26 7.55
C VAL A 358 -5.59 6.06 6.66
N VAL A 359 -4.95 5.02 7.23
CA VAL A 359 -4.53 3.83 6.48
C VAL A 359 -5.70 3.21 5.74
N ASP A 360 -6.86 3.08 6.40
CA ASP A 360 -8.06 2.52 5.80
C ASP A 360 -8.59 3.35 4.61
N LYS A 361 -8.50 4.69 4.68
CA LYS A 361 -8.90 5.56 3.57
C LYS A 361 -7.90 5.55 2.42
N VAL A 362 -6.60 5.45 2.71
CA VAL A 362 -5.55 5.33 1.68
C VAL A 362 -5.70 4.05 0.84
N ARG A 363 -6.39 3.01 1.37
CA ARG A 363 -6.67 1.77 0.61
C ARG A 363 -7.44 2.03 -0.67
N ASP A 364 -8.48 2.86 -0.58
CA ASP A 364 -9.50 3.00 -1.61
C ASP A 364 -9.48 4.40 -2.27
N HIS A 365 -8.94 5.42 -1.60
CA HIS A 365 -9.02 6.81 -2.04
C HIS A 365 -7.67 7.53 -2.05
N ALA A 366 -7.59 8.63 -2.82
CA ALA A 366 -6.49 9.57 -2.71
C ALA A 366 -6.64 10.34 -1.38
N VAL A 367 -5.59 10.36 -0.56
CA VAL A 367 -5.57 11.12 0.69
C VAL A 367 -4.55 12.25 0.58
N VAL A 368 -4.98 13.45 0.97
CA VAL A 368 -4.12 14.64 1.06
C VAL A 368 -3.93 14.97 2.54
N PHE A 369 -2.71 14.83 3.02
CA PHE A 369 -2.32 15.29 4.34
C PHE A 369 -2.24 16.81 4.36
N VAL A 370 -2.86 17.41 5.37
CA VAL A 370 -2.88 18.85 5.60
C VAL A 370 -2.26 19.11 6.97
N PRO A 371 -0.92 19.12 7.10
CA PRO A 371 -0.27 19.43 8.35
C PRO A 371 -0.27 20.92 8.72
N CYS A 372 -0.15 21.20 10.02
CA CYS A 372 0.36 22.48 10.50
C CYS A 372 1.85 22.65 10.14
N HIS A 373 2.34 23.88 10.00
CA HIS A 373 3.76 24.13 9.69
C HIS A 373 4.47 24.89 10.81
N ARG A 374 5.24 24.19 11.64
CA ARG A 374 5.97 24.73 12.80
C ARG A 374 7.48 24.63 12.65
N SER A 375 7.99 23.61 11.95
CA SER A 375 9.43 23.38 11.75
C SER A 375 9.76 22.96 10.32
N HIS A 376 11.01 23.16 9.91
CA HIS A 376 11.52 22.56 8.69
C HIS A 376 11.62 21.03 8.74
N PHE A 377 11.31 20.38 9.86
CA PHE A 377 11.25 18.91 9.91
C PHE A 377 9.86 18.35 9.59
N ASP A 378 8.80 19.18 9.57
CA ASP A 378 7.41 18.73 9.39
C ASP A 378 7.21 17.86 8.14
N TYR A 379 7.72 18.33 7.00
CA TYR A 379 7.60 17.62 5.70
C TYR A 379 8.35 16.28 5.67
N LEU A 380 9.36 16.10 6.52
CA LEU A 380 10.07 14.84 6.64
C LEU A 380 9.37 13.89 7.63
N ILE A 381 8.67 14.42 8.64
CA ILE A 381 7.99 13.62 9.66
C ILE A 381 6.86 12.82 9.05
N ILE A 382 5.94 13.44 8.29
CA ILE A 382 4.83 12.70 7.68
C ILE A 382 5.36 11.69 6.67
N THR A 383 6.33 12.08 5.85
CA THR A 383 7.04 11.18 4.94
C THR A 383 7.65 9.97 5.66
N TYR A 384 8.27 10.21 6.81
CA TYR A 384 8.88 9.17 7.64
C TYR A 384 7.84 8.31 8.37
N LEU A 385 6.74 8.87 8.84
CA LEU A 385 5.64 8.11 9.44
C LEU A 385 4.93 7.25 8.41
N CYS A 386 4.64 7.78 7.22
CA CYS A 386 4.12 6.98 6.11
C CYS A 386 5.09 5.85 5.80
N HIS A 387 6.39 6.14 5.72
CA HIS A 387 7.41 5.12 5.54
C HIS A 387 7.34 4.05 6.63
N LEU A 388 7.38 4.43 7.91
CA LEU A 388 7.36 3.53 9.07
C LEU A 388 6.13 2.63 9.10
N ASN A 389 4.97 3.16 8.70
CA ASN A 389 3.70 2.45 8.68
C ASN A 389 3.40 1.80 7.32
N PHE A 390 4.39 1.71 6.44
CA PHE A 390 4.28 1.10 5.12
C PHE A 390 3.16 1.70 4.23
N VAL A 391 2.93 2.99 4.38
CA VAL A 391 2.12 3.80 3.46
C VAL A 391 3.06 4.48 2.47
N SER A 392 2.62 4.66 1.23
CA SER A 392 3.39 5.44 0.25
C SER A 392 3.56 6.88 0.74
N PRO A 393 4.79 7.40 0.96
CA PRO A 393 4.98 8.78 1.30
C PRO A 393 4.37 9.75 0.31
N PRO A 394 3.95 10.90 0.84
CA PRO A 394 3.21 11.86 0.08
C PRO A 394 4.07 12.54 -0.98
N HIS A 395 3.40 13.00 -2.03
CA HIS A 395 3.92 14.02 -2.91
C HIS A 395 3.82 15.36 -2.18
N ILE A 396 4.96 15.89 -1.77
CA ILE A 396 5.05 17.07 -0.91
C ILE A 396 5.01 18.31 -1.80
N PHE A 397 3.97 19.14 -1.62
CA PHE A 397 3.92 20.47 -2.20
C PHE A 397 4.95 21.35 -1.50
N ALA A 398 6.05 21.67 -2.20
CA ALA A 398 7.15 22.45 -1.64
C ALA A 398 7.37 23.74 -2.43
N GLY A 399 7.76 24.81 -1.73
CA GLY A 399 8.20 26.05 -2.39
C GLY A 399 9.56 25.85 -3.07
N ILE A 400 9.74 26.43 -4.26
CA ILE A 400 11.00 26.34 -5.02
C ILE A 400 12.22 26.92 -4.28
N ASN A 401 12.00 27.76 -3.26
CA ASN A 401 13.06 28.26 -2.37
C ASN A 401 13.79 27.16 -1.59
N MET A 402 13.19 25.97 -1.47
CA MET A 402 13.83 24.80 -0.85
C MET A 402 14.61 23.94 -1.86
N ALA A 403 14.56 24.26 -3.16
CA ALA A 403 15.18 23.48 -4.22
C ALA A 403 16.64 23.90 -4.49
N PHE A 404 17.53 23.76 -3.51
CA PHE A 404 18.97 24.03 -3.70
C PHE A 404 19.78 22.74 -3.87
N TRP A 405 20.85 22.78 -4.66
CA TRP A 405 21.78 21.65 -4.79
C TRP A 405 22.67 21.56 -3.54
N PRO A 406 22.96 20.36 -2.99
CA PRO A 406 22.65 19.01 -3.49
C PRO A 406 21.32 18.42 -2.95
N LEU A 407 20.55 19.19 -2.18
CA LEU A 407 19.38 18.66 -1.49
C LEU A 407 18.15 18.47 -2.40
N ALA A 408 17.99 19.31 -3.43
CA ALA A 408 16.83 19.27 -4.32
C ALA A 408 16.64 17.90 -5.00
N PRO A 409 17.66 17.24 -5.57
CA PRO A 409 17.52 15.89 -6.11
C PRO A 409 17.06 14.86 -5.06
N LEU A 410 17.52 14.97 -3.81
CA LEU A 410 17.14 14.07 -2.72
C LEU A 410 15.67 14.28 -2.32
N LEU A 411 15.24 15.54 -2.18
CA LEU A 411 13.85 15.87 -1.88
C LEU A 411 12.90 15.47 -3.03
N ARG A 412 13.29 15.67 -4.29
CA ARG A 412 12.50 15.18 -5.44
C ARG A 412 12.39 13.66 -5.43
N ALA A 413 13.46 12.97 -5.03
CA ALA A 413 13.46 11.53 -4.89
C ALA A 413 12.56 11.04 -3.75
N SER A 414 12.31 11.86 -2.74
CA SER A 414 11.40 11.57 -1.64
C SER A 414 9.96 12.06 -1.84
N GLY A 415 9.62 12.55 -3.04
CA GLY A 415 8.25 12.94 -3.39
C GLY A 415 8.01 14.45 -3.46
N ALA A 416 8.99 15.30 -3.11
CA ALA A 416 8.80 16.75 -3.21
C ALA A 416 8.64 17.19 -4.68
N PHE A 417 7.58 17.95 -4.94
CA PHE A 417 7.42 18.68 -6.19
C PHE A 417 7.42 20.18 -5.87
N PHE A 418 8.22 20.92 -6.63
CA PHE A 418 8.57 22.30 -6.31
C PHE A 418 7.73 23.28 -7.10
N VAL A 419 7.06 24.20 -6.41
CA VAL A 419 6.16 25.17 -7.02
C VAL A 419 6.67 26.58 -6.74
N ARG A 420 6.54 27.46 -7.74
CA ARG A 420 6.86 28.89 -7.59
C ARG A 420 5.92 29.54 -6.57
N ARG A 421 6.43 30.53 -5.81
CA ARG A 421 5.66 31.24 -4.78
C ARG A 421 4.45 31.99 -5.34
N SER A 422 4.60 32.52 -6.55
CA SER A 422 3.52 33.10 -7.36
C SER A 422 3.74 32.71 -8.81
N PHE A 423 2.65 32.38 -9.49
CA PHE A 423 2.59 32.13 -10.93
C PHE A 423 1.24 32.60 -11.47
N ALA A 424 0.68 33.65 -10.84
CA ALA A 424 -0.59 34.24 -11.25
C ALA A 424 -0.56 34.72 -12.71
N ASP A 425 0.56 35.32 -13.12
CA ASP A 425 0.73 35.91 -14.45
C ASP A 425 1.31 34.93 -15.49
N ASN A 426 1.42 33.64 -15.14
CA ASN A 426 1.92 32.61 -16.04
C ASN A 426 0.82 31.57 -16.33
N PRO A 427 -0.03 31.79 -17.35
CA PRO A 427 -1.15 30.89 -17.65
C PRO A 427 -0.68 29.49 -18.03
N LEU A 428 0.43 29.37 -18.77
CA LEU A 428 0.97 28.08 -19.17
C LEU A 428 1.45 27.26 -17.96
N TYR A 429 2.13 27.90 -17.01
CA TYR A 429 2.55 27.25 -15.77
C TYR A 429 1.34 26.76 -14.95
N LYS A 430 0.26 27.56 -14.84
CA LYS A 430 -0.99 27.15 -14.19
C LYS A 430 -1.59 25.90 -14.83
N VAL A 431 -1.65 25.85 -16.16
CA VAL A 431 -2.18 24.70 -16.91
C VAL A 431 -1.36 23.44 -16.63
N VAL A 432 -0.03 23.53 -16.68
CA VAL A 432 0.84 22.37 -16.40
C VAL A 432 0.73 21.93 -14.94
N PHE A 433 0.69 22.87 -13.99
CA PHE A 433 0.49 22.58 -12.57
C PHE A 433 -0.84 21.84 -12.33
N ARG A 434 -1.95 22.34 -12.88
CA ARG A 434 -3.26 21.67 -12.78
C ARG A 434 -3.23 20.27 -13.39
N GLY A 435 -2.65 20.11 -14.58
CA GLY A 435 -2.51 18.81 -15.23
C GLY A 435 -1.69 17.81 -14.39
N TYR A 436 -0.62 18.27 -13.75
CA TYR A 436 0.19 17.44 -12.85
C TYR A 436 -0.59 17.06 -11.58
N LEU A 437 -1.30 18.01 -10.96
CA LEU A 437 -2.12 17.75 -9.78
C LEU A 437 -3.25 16.74 -10.07
N MET A 438 -3.97 16.91 -11.18
CA MET A 438 -5.01 15.98 -11.62
C MET A 438 -4.44 14.58 -11.87
N PHE A 439 -3.22 14.47 -12.40
CA PHE A 439 -2.53 13.19 -12.55
C PHE A 439 -2.29 12.53 -11.18
N LEU A 440 -1.80 13.26 -10.17
CA LEU A 440 -1.56 12.73 -8.83
C LEU A 440 -2.86 12.19 -8.21
N ILE A 441 -3.95 12.96 -8.29
CA ILE A 441 -5.28 12.58 -7.76
C ILE A 441 -5.83 11.35 -8.48
N ARG A 442 -5.76 11.34 -9.83
CA ARG A 442 -6.26 10.25 -10.67
C ARG A 442 -5.58 8.92 -10.35
N GLU A 443 -4.25 8.93 -10.21
CA GLU A 443 -3.49 7.73 -9.89
C GLU A 443 -3.61 7.34 -8.40
N GLY A 444 -4.19 8.19 -7.55
CA GLY A 444 -4.36 7.94 -6.12
C GLY A 444 -3.13 8.21 -5.28
N TYR A 445 -2.22 9.05 -5.77
CA TYR A 445 -0.99 9.34 -5.07
C TYR A 445 -1.32 10.17 -3.83
N THR A 446 -0.81 9.73 -2.68
CA THR A 446 -0.87 10.51 -1.43
C THR A 446 -0.15 11.84 -1.65
N GLN A 447 -0.68 12.90 -1.06
CA GLN A 447 -0.17 14.26 -1.22
C GLN A 447 -0.04 14.91 0.15
N GLU A 448 0.80 15.93 0.25
CA GLU A 448 0.97 16.72 1.47
C GLU A 448 1.10 18.19 1.07
N PHE A 449 0.35 19.07 1.74
CA PHE A 449 0.56 20.51 1.63
C PHE A 449 0.23 21.22 2.94
N PHE A 450 0.98 22.28 3.23
CA PHE A 450 0.78 23.10 4.41
C PHE A 450 -0.30 24.16 4.15
N ILE A 451 -1.41 24.11 4.88
CA ILE A 451 -2.54 25.04 4.70
C ILE A 451 -2.16 26.49 4.99
N GLU A 452 -1.19 26.72 5.88
CA GLU A 452 -0.66 28.05 6.22
C GLU A 452 0.23 28.63 5.11
N GLY A 453 0.78 27.80 4.22
CA GLY A 453 1.69 28.17 3.14
C GLY A 453 3.06 28.70 3.58
N GLY A 454 3.35 28.69 4.88
CA GLY A 454 4.62 29.04 5.50
C GLY A 454 4.62 28.62 6.97
N ARG A 455 5.78 28.68 7.63
CA ARG A 455 5.90 28.34 9.05
C ARG A 455 5.28 29.44 9.91
N SER A 456 4.45 29.09 10.89
CA SER A 456 4.05 30.04 11.94
C SER A 456 5.26 30.35 12.83
N ARG A 457 5.63 31.62 12.90
CA ARG A 457 6.86 32.08 13.58
C ARG A 457 6.64 32.73 14.94
N THR A 458 5.42 33.19 15.18
CA THR A 458 5.02 33.92 16.39
C THR A 458 4.13 33.07 17.31
N GLY A 459 3.93 31.79 16.98
CA GLY A 459 2.96 30.91 17.63
C GLY A 459 1.50 31.25 17.31
N LYS A 460 1.23 32.31 16.53
CA LYS A 460 -0.13 32.68 16.11
C LYS A 460 -0.57 31.89 14.89
N ILE A 461 -1.84 31.52 14.85
CA ILE A 461 -2.46 30.85 13.71
C ILE A 461 -2.47 31.80 12.50
N MET A 462 -1.85 31.40 11.38
CA MET A 462 -1.83 32.20 10.14
C MET A 462 -3.11 31.98 9.32
N THR A 463 -3.48 32.97 8.49
CA THR A 463 -4.58 32.82 7.55
C THR A 463 -4.28 31.73 6.50
N PRO A 464 -5.25 30.87 6.15
CA PRO A 464 -5.00 29.75 5.25
C PRO A 464 -4.74 30.24 3.82
N ARG A 465 -3.73 29.67 3.16
CA ARG A 465 -3.43 29.87 1.74
C ARG A 465 -4.27 28.93 0.90
N LEU A 466 -5.35 29.47 0.34
CA LEU A 466 -6.38 28.68 -0.33
C LEU A 466 -6.01 28.18 -1.74
N GLY A 467 -4.86 28.57 -2.31
CA GLY A 467 -4.51 28.26 -3.71
C GLY A 467 -4.46 26.75 -4.02
N MET A 468 -3.74 25.98 -3.19
CA MET A 468 -3.66 24.52 -3.33
C MET A 468 -5.03 23.87 -3.04
N LEU A 469 -5.72 24.32 -1.99
CA LEU A 469 -7.04 23.81 -1.63
C LEU A 469 -8.07 24.03 -2.76
N SER A 470 -8.05 25.20 -3.39
CA SER A 470 -8.88 25.52 -4.56
C SER A 470 -8.59 24.57 -5.72
N ALA A 471 -7.31 24.29 -5.99
CA ALA A 471 -6.93 23.38 -7.06
C ALA A 471 -7.38 21.93 -6.79
N LEU A 472 -7.37 21.48 -5.52
CA LEU A 472 -7.90 20.18 -5.12
C LEU A 472 -9.42 20.09 -5.27
N VAL A 473 -10.14 21.14 -4.84
CA VAL A 473 -11.60 21.22 -4.99
C VAL A 473 -12.01 21.26 -6.45
N ASP A 474 -11.35 22.07 -7.28
CA ASP A 474 -11.61 22.11 -8.72
C ASP A 474 -11.37 20.73 -9.38
N ALA A 475 -10.32 20.01 -8.98
CA ALA A 475 -10.05 18.68 -9.50
C ALA A 475 -11.11 17.65 -9.07
N HIS A 476 -11.65 17.77 -7.85
CA HIS A 476 -12.76 16.95 -7.39
C HIS A 476 -14.06 17.24 -8.15
N LEU A 477 -14.39 18.52 -8.34
CA LEU A 477 -15.56 18.94 -9.12
C LEU A 477 -15.46 18.51 -10.59
N GLY A 478 -14.26 18.55 -11.17
CA GLY A 478 -13.98 18.01 -12.51
C GLY A 478 -14.04 16.48 -12.62
N GLY A 479 -14.44 15.76 -11.56
CA GLY A 479 -14.68 14.32 -11.60
C GLY A 479 -13.43 13.47 -11.77
N VAL A 480 -12.24 13.97 -11.39
CA VAL A 480 -10.98 13.24 -11.55
C VAL A 480 -10.97 11.90 -10.79
N ARG A 481 -11.68 11.85 -9.66
CA ARG A 481 -11.93 10.66 -8.85
C ARG A 481 -13.25 10.83 -8.10
N GLU A 482 -13.91 9.72 -7.78
CA GLU A 482 -15.19 9.70 -7.04
C GLU A 482 -15.12 10.47 -5.73
N ASP A 483 -14.04 10.30 -4.97
CA ASP A 483 -13.81 11.03 -3.72
C ASP A 483 -12.33 11.31 -3.48
N LEU A 484 -12.07 12.38 -2.73
CA LEU A 484 -10.77 12.86 -2.30
C LEU A 484 -10.87 13.22 -0.81
N TYR A 485 -9.97 12.66 -0.01
CA TYR A 485 -9.99 12.88 1.44
C TYR A 485 -8.90 13.88 1.86
N LEU A 486 -9.27 14.83 2.70
CA LEU A 486 -8.33 15.74 3.36
C LEU A 486 -8.13 15.29 4.80
N CYS A 487 -6.90 14.99 5.20
CA CYS A 487 -6.57 14.56 6.55
C CYS A 487 -5.77 15.67 7.25
N PRO A 488 -6.38 16.42 8.20
CA PRO A 488 -5.65 17.33 9.06
C PRO A 488 -4.64 16.58 9.92
N VAL A 489 -3.45 17.16 10.08
CA VAL A 489 -2.37 16.60 10.90
C VAL A 489 -1.80 17.66 11.84
N SER A 490 -1.87 17.41 13.13
CA SER A 490 -1.28 18.27 14.17
C SER A 490 0.10 17.72 14.55
N ILE A 491 1.13 18.58 14.52
CA ILE A 491 2.51 18.22 14.88
C ILE A 491 2.95 19.07 16.08
N HIS A 492 3.26 18.42 17.19
CA HIS A 492 3.70 19.06 18.42
C HIS A 492 5.11 18.60 18.79
N TYR A 493 5.98 19.56 19.05
CA TYR A 493 7.35 19.34 19.47
C TYR A 493 7.49 19.62 20.96
N GLY A 494 8.24 18.77 21.68
CA GLY A 494 8.68 19.12 23.04
C GLY A 494 9.48 20.43 23.06
N ARG A 495 10.40 20.59 22.11
CA ARG A 495 11.11 21.85 21.83
C ARG A 495 11.28 22.03 20.32
N ILE A 496 11.01 23.22 19.80
CA ILE A 496 11.16 23.51 18.37
C ILE A 496 12.63 23.80 18.08
N VAL A 497 13.17 23.25 16.99
CA VAL A 497 14.59 23.40 16.62
C VAL A 497 14.96 24.86 16.36
N GLU A 498 14.03 25.60 15.78
CA GLU A 498 14.16 27.01 15.40
C GLU A 498 13.77 28.01 16.51
N GLU A 499 13.54 27.56 17.75
CA GLU A 499 13.09 28.40 18.88
C GLU A 499 13.97 29.64 19.12
N ASP A 500 15.31 29.48 19.11
CA ASP A 500 16.24 30.60 19.36
C ASP A 500 16.24 31.65 18.24
N ALA A 501 15.86 31.26 17.01
CA ALA A 501 15.66 32.20 15.91
C ALA A 501 14.29 32.90 16.02
N TYR A 502 13.27 32.18 16.48
CA TYR A 502 11.94 32.76 16.74
C TYR A 502 11.99 33.81 17.87
N GLN A 503 12.71 33.54 18.96
CA GLN A 503 12.86 34.51 20.06
C GLN A 503 13.55 35.80 19.60
N ARG A 504 14.56 35.68 18.72
CA ARG A 504 15.26 36.83 18.13
C ARG A 504 14.37 37.67 17.20
N GLU A 505 13.56 37.02 16.37
CA GLU A 505 12.56 37.70 15.51
C GLU A 505 11.47 38.39 16.37
N LEU A 506 11.05 37.77 17.48
CA LEU A 506 10.09 38.39 18.42
C LEU A 506 10.70 39.59 19.18
N SER A 507 12.01 39.60 19.42
CA SER A 507 12.71 40.74 20.02
C SER A 507 12.98 41.90 19.06
N GLY A 508 12.52 41.81 17.80
CA GLY A 508 12.59 42.89 16.81
C GLY A 508 13.83 42.87 15.93
N GLU A 509 14.63 41.80 15.93
CA GLU A 509 15.73 41.64 14.98
C GLU A 509 15.21 41.39 13.55
N ASP A 510 15.99 41.82 12.56
CA ASP A 510 15.64 41.68 11.15
C ASP A 510 15.47 40.21 10.75
N LYS A 511 14.50 39.99 9.88
CA LYS A 511 14.14 38.67 9.38
C LYS A 511 15.25 38.06 8.54
N GLU A 512 16.08 37.21 9.15
CA GLU A 512 16.93 36.32 8.38
C GLU A 512 16.09 35.23 7.71
N ALA A 513 16.25 35.10 6.39
CA ALA A 513 15.64 34.03 5.63
C ALA A 513 16.37 32.70 5.91
N GLU A 514 16.16 32.12 7.09
CA GLU A 514 16.71 30.80 7.38
C GLU A 514 16.08 29.75 6.44
N SER A 515 16.92 29.18 5.58
CA SER A 515 16.56 28.06 4.71
C SER A 515 16.82 26.74 5.42
N PHE A 516 16.13 25.68 5.01
CA PHE A 516 16.42 24.33 5.50
C PHE A 516 17.89 23.93 5.32
N GLY A 517 18.56 24.44 4.27
CA GLY A 517 20.00 24.24 4.07
C GLY A 517 20.88 24.97 5.08
N ALA A 518 20.44 26.11 5.62
CA ALA A 518 21.10 26.77 6.74
C ALA A 518 20.95 25.94 8.02
N LEU A 519 19.74 25.44 8.29
CA LEU A 519 19.47 24.57 9.44
C LEU A 519 20.33 23.30 9.43
N LEU A 520 20.45 22.64 8.27
CA LEU A 520 21.30 21.45 8.13
C LEU A 520 22.80 21.73 8.29
N ARG A 521 23.24 22.97 8.03
CA ARG A 521 24.64 23.39 8.24
C ARG A 521 24.92 23.75 9.70
N ALA A 522 23.91 24.14 10.46
CA ALA A 522 24.00 24.46 11.88
C ALA A 522 24.17 23.18 12.74
N ARG A 523 25.38 22.59 12.68
CA ARG A 523 25.72 21.34 13.38
C ARG A 523 25.37 21.33 14.87
N ARG A 524 25.50 22.49 15.54
CA ARG A 524 25.16 22.64 16.96
C ARG A 524 23.68 22.37 17.22
N LEU A 525 22.78 22.86 16.36
CA LEU A 525 21.34 22.60 16.48
C LEU A 525 21.06 21.11 16.27
N LEU A 526 21.67 20.49 15.26
CA LEU A 526 21.47 19.06 14.96
C LEU A 526 22.00 18.09 16.04
N GLN A 527 22.72 18.58 17.05
CA GLN A 527 23.28 17.78 18.15
C GLN A 527 22.48 17.91 19.45
N GLN A 528 21.53 18.85 19.54
CA GLN A 528 20.70 19.03 20.73
C GLN A 528 19.56 18.02 20.79
N ARG A 529 19.07 17.74 22.01
CA ARG A 529 17.86 16.95 22.23
C ARG A 529 16.65 17.87 22.38
N TYR A 530 15.67 17.69 21.51
CA TYR A 530 14.44 18.48 21.41
C TYR A 530 13.20 17.75 21.97
N GLY A 531 13.41 16.60 22.62
CA GLY A 531 12.33 15.83 23.25
C GLY A 531 11.59 14.91 22.28
N THR A 532 10.34 14.57 22.64
CA THR A 532 9.45 13.72 21.83
C THR A 532 8.62 14.57 20.89
N VAL A 533 8.33 14.04 19.71
CA VAL A 533 7.40 14.66 18.75
C VAL A 533 6.09 13.88 18.77
N TYR A 534 4.98 14.59 18.97
CA TYR A 534 3.64 14.03 18.96
C TYR A 534 2.95 14.42 17.65
N VAL A 535 2.43 13.41 16.95
CA VAL A 535 1.73 13.60 15.69
C VAL A 535 0.33 13.03 15.81
N SER A 536 -0.68 13.89 15.66
CA SER A 536 -2.09 13.52 15.72
C SER A 536 -2.71 13.62 14.33
N PHE A 537 -3.40 12.56 13.90
CA PHE A 537 -4.15 12.50 12.66
C PHE A 537 -5.64 12.63 12.97
N ALA A 538 -6.26 13.71 12.49
CA ALA A 538 -7.69 13.93 12.63
C ALA A 538 -8.50 13.02 11.68
N GLU A 539 -9.82 13.01 11.85
CA GLU A 539 -10.71 12.23 10.99
C GLU A 539 -10.63 12.73 9.53
N PRO A 540 -10.33 11.86 8.55
CA PRO A 540 -10.26 12.28 7.15
C PRO A 540 -11.59 12.83 6.64
N ILE A 541 -11.59 14.07 6.13
CA ILE A 541 -12.75 14.76 5.59
C ILE A 541 -12.96 14.35 4.12
N SER A 542 -14.08 13.70 3.80
CA SER A 542 -14.51 13.45 2.43
C SER A 542 -14.93 14.75 1.75
N LEU A 543 -14.31 15.08 0.60
CA LEU A 543 -14.76 16.22 -0.21
C LEU A 543 -16.13 15.95 -0.85
N ASN A 544 -16.42 14.70 -1.20
CA ASN A 544 -17.72 14.34 -1.76
C ASN A 544 -18.85 14.58 -0.77
N GLU A 545 -18.71 14.09 0.46
CA GLU A 545 -19.69 14.28 1.53
C GLU A 545 -19.80 15.76 1.92
N ALA A 546 -18.67 16.45 2.10
CA ALA A 546 -18.64 17.87 2.46
C ALA A 546 -19.28 18.79 1.40
N MET A 547 -19.38 18.32 0.15
CA MET A 547 -19.98 19.03 -0.97
C MET A 547 -21.35 18.49 -1.38
N SER A 548 -21.85 17.40 -0.79
CA SER A 548 -23.06 16.69 -1.24
C SER A 548 -24.28 17.62 -1.35
N ASP A 549 -24.56 18.41 -0.31
CA ASP A 549 -25.64 19.42 -0.29
C ASP A 549 -25.47 20.54 -1.33
N ARG A 550 -24.25 20.74 -1.86
CA ARG A 550 -23.89 21.88 -2.72
C ARG A 550 -23.61 21.47 -4.16
N LYS A 551 -23.32 20.19 -4.43
CA LYS A 551 -23.15 19.66 -5.78
C LYS A 551 -24.41 19.84 -6.62
N GLN A 552 -25.59 19.68 -6.02
CA GLN A 552 -26.86 19.94 -6.69
C GLN A 552 -26.98 21.42 -7.08
N ALA A 553 -26.74 22.34 -6.15
CA ALA A 553 -26.78 23.79 -6.42
C ALA A 553 -25.74 24.27 -7.46
N LEU A 554 -24.52 23.71 -7.44
CA LEU A 554 -23.47 24.01 -8.43
C LEU A 554 -23.78 23.42 -9.81
N ALA A 555 -24.32 22.20 -9.89
CA ALA A 555 -24.68 21.56 -11.15
C ALA A 555 -25.87 22.25 -11.84
N GLU A 556 -26.85 22.72 -11.07
CA GLU A 556 -27.99 23.50 -11.57
C GLU A 556 -27.54 24.86 -12.14
N ALA A 557 -26.53 25.48 -11.53
CA ALA A 557 -26.00 26.78 -11.97
C ALA A 557 -25.14 26.71 -13.25
N GLU A 558 -24.44 25.60 -13.50
CA GLU A 558 -23.65 25.40 -14.73
C GLU A 558 -24.53 25.22 -15.98
N GLN A 559 -25.77 24.74 -15.84
CA GLN A 559 -26.67 24.51 -16.98
C GLN A 559 -27.36 25.78 -17.51
N VAL A 560 -27.47 26.84 -16.69
CA VAL A 560 -28.33 27.98 -17.01
C VAL A 560 -27.57 29.14 -17.69
N GLY A 561 -26.27 29.32 -17.42
CA GLY A 561 -25.45 30.41 -18.00
C GLY A 561 -25.88 31.83 -17.56
N GLY A 562 -24.92 32.72 -17.25
CA GLY A 562 -25.19 34.09 -16.77
C GLY A 562 -25.02 34.27 -15.24
N GLU A 563 -25.87 35.09 -14.59
CA GLU A 563 -25.88 35.32 -13.12
C GLU A 563 -25.76 34.03 -12.25
N PRO A 564 -26.31 32.87 -12.66
CA PRO A 564 -26.13 31.62 -11.91
C PRO A 564 -24.67 31.16 -11.81
N ALA A 565 -23.87 31.38 -12.86
CA ALA A 565 -22.47 30.95 -12.89
C ALA A 565 -21.57 31.77 -11.95
N GLU A 566 -21.80 33.09 -11.87
CA GLU A 566 -21.10 33.94 -10.91
C GLU A 566 -21.47 33.59 -9.46
N ARG A 567 -22.75 33.28 -9.23
CA ARG A 567 -23.24 32.82 -7.93
C ARG A 567 -22.61 31.48 -7.53
N ALA A 568 -22.49 30.53 -8.47
CA ALA A 568 -21.83 29.25 -8.24
C ALA A 568 -20.34 29.42 -7.90
N GLU A 569 -19.63 30.30 -8.61
CA GLU A 569 -18.22 30.60 -8.33
C GLU A 569 -18.04 31.26 -6.95
N ALA A 570 -18.95 32.16 -6.58
CA ALA A 570 -18.97 32.78 -5.26
C ALA A 570 -19.25 31.76 -4.14
N GLU A 571 -20.19 30.84 -4.34
CA GLU A 571 -20.48 29.76 -3.40
C GLU A 571 -19.31 28.79 -3.27
N LYS A 572 -18.66 28.43 -4.38
CA LYS A 572 -17.42 27.63 -4.39
C LYS A 572 -16.33 28.31 -3.57
N LYS A 573 -16.09 29.60 -3.80
CA LYS A 573 -15.09 30.39 -3.04
C LYS A 573 -15.42 30.41 -1.54
N ARG A 574 -16.69 30.58 -1.19
CA ARG A 574 -17.17 30.54 0.22
C ARG A 574 -16.97 29.15 0.85
N PHE A 575 -17.23 28.07 0.10
CA PHE A 575 -16.95 26.71 0.56
C PHE A 575 -15.45 26.52 0.83
N ILE A 576 -14.59 26.87 -0.13
CA ILE A 576 -13.13 26.74 0.00
C ILE A 576 -12.63 27.53 1.22
N GLN A 577 -13.14 28.73 1.46
CA GLN A 577 -12.81 29.51 2.65
C GLN A 577 -13.22 28.80 3.94
N LYS A 578 -14.48 28.36 4.06
CA LYS A 578 -14.98 27.63 5.24
C LYS A 578 -14.18 26.35 5.50
N LEU A 579 -13.89 25.59 4.45
CA LEU A 579 -13.08 24.38 4.53
C LEU A 579 -11.66 24.69 4.96
N GLY A 580 -11.04 25.74 4.41
CA GLY A 580 -9.71 26.20 4.81
C GLY A 580 -9.63 26.55 6.30
N PHE A 581 -10.62 27.27 6.84
CA PHE A 581 -10.68 27.57 8.27
C PHE A 581 -10.97 26.35 9.14
N ARG A 582 -11.81 25.42 8.65
CA ARG A 582 -12.05 24.13 9.34
C ARG A 582 -10.77 23.32 9.45
N LEU A 583 -10.05 23.13 8.35
CA LEU A 583 -8.76 22.44 8.33
C LEU A 583 -7.78 23.11 9.29
N LEU A 584 -7.68 24.44 9.24
CA LEU A 584 -6.78 25.21 10.09
C LEU A 584 -7.09 25.05 11.60
N ARG A 585 -8.37 24.90 11.95
CA ARG A 585 -8.77 24.56 13.32
C ARG A 585 -8.35 23.14 13.69
N GLU A 586 -8.70 22.16 12.85
CA GLU A 586 -8.42 20.75 13.13
C GLU A 586 -6.92 20.40 13.16
N VAL A 587 -6.03 21.18 12.52
CA VAL A 587 -4.56 21.00 12.63
C VAL A 587 -3.93 21.67 13.86
N ASN A 588 -4.70 22.47 14.60
CA ASN A 588 -4.25 23.16 15.80
C ASN A 588 -4.92 22.65 17.08
N ASP A 589 -6.01 21.90 16.94
CA ASP A 589 -6.58 21.02 17.97
C ASP A 589 -5.68 19.78 18.16
#